data_AF-A0AAW0ZKQ9-F1
#
_entry.id   AF-A0AAW0ZKQ9-F1
#
_cell.length_a   1.000
_cell.length_b   1.000
_cell.length_c   1.000
_cell.angle_alpha   90.00
_cell.angle_beta   90.00
_cell.angle_gamma   90.00
#
_symmetry.space_group_name_H-M   'P 1'
#
loop_
_entity.id
_entity.type
_entity.pdbx_description
1 polymer ?
#
loop_
_entity_poly.entity_id
_entity_poly.type
_entity_poly.pdbx_seq_one_letter_code
_entity_poly.pdbx_strand_id
1 'polypeptide(L)'
;MAKLATEIVSVLASKAKVAIKNTVYYGKVELVPPKVSDIPAIKDGFSNLISAAKNRRILDLSVREVWLNTLVGIEVICWFFVGECIGKRHIIGYKV
;
A
#
# COMPACT_ATOMS: atom_id res chain seq x y z
N MET A 1 4.45 4.32 -41.39
CA MET A 1 3.73 3.66 -40.28
C MET A 1 4.68 3.03 -39.25
N ALA A 2 5.58 2.12 -39.63
CA ALA A 2 6.52 1.48 -38.67
C ALA A 2 7.44 2.45 -37.90
N LYS A 3 8.01 3.46 -38.58
CA LYS A 3 8.85 4.49 -37.94
C LYS A 3 8.09 5.38 -36.94
N LEU A 4 6.82 5.69 -37.23
CA LEU A 4 5.97 6.47 -36.32
C LEU A 4 5.64 5.68 -35.05
N ALA A 5 5.37 4.38 -35.19
CA ALA A 5 5.11 3.49 -34.06
C ALA A 5 6.35 3.35 -33.15
N THR A 6 7.56 3.24 -33.72
CA THR A 6 8.80 3.18 -32.93
C THR A 6 9.09 4.48 -32.18
N GLU A 7 8.78 5.64 -32.77
CA GLU A 7 8.92 6.95 -32.10
C GLU A 7 7.91 7.13 -30.96
N ILE A 8 6.66 6.67 -31.15
CA ILE A 8 5.66 6.72 -30.07
C ILE A 8 6.10 5.81 -28.90
N VAL A 9 6.62 4.62 -29.20
CA VAL A 9 7.12 3.69 -28.18
C VAL A 9 8.34 4.26 -27.44
N SER A 10 9.27 4.93 -28.13
CA SER A 10 10.44 5.55 -27.50
C SER A 10 10.05 6.72 -26.58
N VAL A 11 9.06 7.51 -26.99
CA VAL A 11 8.50 8.61 -26.17
C VAL A 11 7.74 8.08 -24.96
N LEU A 12 6.93 7.03 -25.12
CA LEU A 12 6.26 6.37 -23.99
C LEU A 12 7.27 5.75 -23.03
N ALA A 13 8.30 5.09 -23.55
CA ALA A 13 9.35 4.48 -22.74
C ALA A 13 10.12 5.53 -21.93
N SER A 14 10.45 6.68 -22.53
CA SER A 14 11.14 7.76 -21.82
C SER A 14 10.28 8.38 -20.71
N LYS A 15 8.98 8.57 -20.93
CA LYS A 15 8.03 9.04 -19.91
C LYS A 15 7.82 8.00 -18.80
N ALA A 16 7.63 6.73 -19.17
CA ALA A 16 7.46 5.63 -18.22
C ALA A 16 8.69 5.45 -17.33
N LYS A 17 9.90 5.64 -17.88
CA LYS A 17 11.17 5.56 -17.13
C LYS A 17 11.20 6.53 -15.94
N VAL A 18 10.68 7.75 -16.11
CA VAL A 18 10.61 8.74 -15.02
C VAL A 18 9.61 8.32 -13.95
N ALA A 19 8.41 7.88 -14.35
CA ALA A 19 7.37 7.43 -13.42
C ALA A 19 7.83 6.19 -12.61
N ILE A 20 8.45 5.22 -13.28
CA ILE A 20 9.01 4.03 -12.64
C ILE A 20 10.14 4.41 -11.68
N LYS A 21 11.03 5.35 -12.07
CA LYS A 21 12.11 5.80 -11.19
C LYS A 21 11.57 6.39 -9.88
N ASN A 22 10.55 7.24 -9.97
CA ASN A 22 9.92 7.83 -8.78
C ASN A 22 9.23 6.75 -7.93
N THR A 23 8.49 5.84 -8.57
CA THR A 23 7.81 4.72 -7.89
C THR A 23 8.80 3.82 -7.16
N VAL A 24 9.94 3.51 -7.78
CA VAL A 24 11.01 2.71 -7.18
C VAL A 24 11.68 3.46 -6.02
N TYR A 25 11.87 4.78 -6.14
CA TYR A 25 12.45 5.59 -5.08
C TYR A 25 11.58 5.58 -3.82
N TYR A 26 10.27 5.89 -3.95
CA TYR A 26 9.35 5.87 -2.82
C TYR A 26 9.06 4.46 -2.31
N GLY A 27 8.95 3.47 -3.21
CA GLY A 27 8.75 2.07 -2.82
C GLY A 27 9.89 1.52 -1.96
N LYS A 28 11.12 2.01 -2.12
CA LYS A 28 12.26 1.61 -1.29
C LYS A 28 12.25 2.16 0.13
N VAL A 29 11.46 3.21 0.40
CA VAL A 29 11.39 3.79 1.75
C VAL A 29 10.08 3.43 2.44
N GLU A 30 8.96 3.38 1.71
CA GLU A 30 7.63 3.13 2.28
C GLU A 30 7.22 1.64 2.26
N LEU A 31 7.63 0.87 1.23
CA LEU A 31 7.16 -0.51 1.02
C LEU A 31 8.19 -1.58 1.43
N VAL A 32 9.28 -1.17 2.08
CA VAL A 32 10.29 -2.10 2.57
C VAL A 32 9.80 -2.75 3.86
N PRO A 33 9.98 -4.07 4.02
CA PRO A 33 9.60 -4.75 5.25
C PRO A 33 10.29 -4.08 6.45
N PRO A 34 9.57 -3.87 7.56
CA PRO A 34 10.09 -3.19 8.74
C PRO A 34 11.31 -3.93 9.31
N LYS A 35 12.21 -3.20 9.96
CA LYS A 35 13.36 -3.83 10.62
C LYS A 35 12.89 -4.46 11.94
N VAL A 36 13.60 -5.49 12.38
CA VAL A 36 13.32 -6.17 13.66
C VAL A 36 13.36 -5.20 14.84
N SER A 37 14.17 -4.14 14.75
CA SER A 37 14.24 -3.05 15.73
C SER A 37 12.94 -2.27 15.90
N ASP A 38 12.05 -2.29 14.90
CA ASP A 38 10.84 -1.46 14.87
C ASP A 38 9.64 -2.22 15.45
N ILE A 39 9.77 -3.54 15.65
CA ILE A 39 8.72 -4.41 16.20
C ILE A 39 8.21 -3.96 17.58
N PRO A 40 9.07 -3.55 18.54
CA PRO A 40 8.61 -3.06 19.84
C PRO A 40 7.71 -1.83 19.70
N ALA A 41 8.10 -0.86 18.86
CA ALA A 41 7.32 0.34 18.62
C ALA A 41 5.95 0.04 17.99
N ILE A 42 5.91 -0.93 17.05
CA ILE A 42 4.66 -1.42 16.46
C ILE A 42 3.75 -2.03 17.54
N LYS A 43 4.29 -2.88 18.42
CA LYS A 43 3.53 -3.51 19.50
C LYS A 43 2.94 -2.47 20.46
N ASP A 44 3.72 -1.46 20.82
CA ASP A 44 3.27 -0.37 21.68
C ASP A 44 2.16 0.45 21.00
N GLY A 45 2.29 0.71 19.70
CA GLY A 45 1.25 1.35 18.88
C GLY A 45 -0.08 0.58 18.90
N PHE A 46 -0.04 -0.74 18.72
CA PHE A 46 -1.22 -1.59 18.80
C PHE A 46 -1.84 -1.61 20.20
N SER A 47 -1.02 -1.70 21.24
CA SER A 47 -1.50 -1.64 22.64
C SER A 47 -2.25 -0.34 22.93
N ASN A 48 -1.70 0.79 22.47
CA ASN A 48 -2.33 2.10 22.60
C ASN A 48 -3.65 2.19 21.83
N LEU A 49 -3.74 1.60 20.65
CA LEU A 49 -4.99 1.54 19.86
C LEU A 49 -6.08 0.76 20.61
N ILE A 50 -5.73 -0.38 21.20
CA ILE A 50 -6.66 -1.21 21.98
C ILE A 50 -7.14 -0.45 23.23
N SER A 51 -6.23 0.20 23.94
CA SER A 51 -6.56 1.03 25.10
C SER A 51 -7.47 2.20 24.70
N ALA A 52 -7.19 2.89 23.59
CA ALA A 52 -8.02 3.98 23.08
C ALA A 52 -9.43 3.51 22.69
N ALA A 53 -9.56 2.34 22.08
CA ALA A 53 -10.85 1.74 21.77
C ALA A 53 -11.64 1.37 23.04
N LYS A 54 -10.97 0.77 24.04
CA LYS A 54 -11.59 0.41 25.33
C LYS A 54 -12.09 1.64 26.08
N ASN A 55 -11.32 2.72 26.05
CA ASN A 55 -11.65 3.97 26.73
C ASN A 55 -12.62 4.86 25.93
N ARG A 56 -13.18 4.37 24.82
CA ARG A 56 -14.10 5.10 23.91
C ARG A 56 -13.55 6.43 23.36
N ARG A 57 -12.22 6.60 23.35
CA ARG A 57 -11.55 7.79 22.83
C ARG A 57 -11.79 8.00 21.32
N ILE A 58 -12.28 6.97 20.64
CA ILE A 58 -12.73 7.07 19.23
C ILE A 58 -13.88 8.06 19.05
N LEU A 59 -14.67 8.35 20.09
CA LEU A 59 -15.79 9.29 20.03
C LEU A 59 -15.34 10.76 20.05
N ASP A 60 -14.13 11.02 20.55
CA ASP A 60 -13.55 12.36 20.62
C ASP A 60 -12.84 12.78 19.31
N LEU A 61 -12.76 11.87 18.34
CA LEU A 61 -12.08 12.11 17.06
C LEU A 61 -12.99 12.89 16.10
N SER A 62 -12.37 13.77 15.31
CA SER A 62 -13.09 14.45 14.23
C SER A 62 -13.43 13.47 13.09
N VAL A 63 -14.51 13.76 12.35
CA VAL A 63 -14.94 12.92 11.21
C VAL A 63 -13.83 12.74 10.17
N ARG A 64 -13.01 13.78 9.95
CA ARG A 64 -11.88 13.72 9.03
C ARG A 64 -10.83 12.70 9.46
N GLU A 65 -10.50 12.65 10.75
CA GLU A 65 -9.52 11.71 11.29
C GLU A 65 -10.04 10.27 11.23
N VAL A 66 -11.30 10.06 11.62
CA VAL A 66 -11.95 8.75 11.51
C VAL A 66 -11.94 8.26 10.06
N TRP A 67 -12.26 9.15 9.11
CA TRP A 67 -12.25 8.82 7.69
C TRP A 67 -10.85 8.43 7.19
N LEU A 68 -9.82 9.21 7.52
CA LEU A 68 -8.43 8.90 7.16
C LEU A 68 -7.98 7.55 7.73
N ASN A 69 -8.23 7.31 9.02
CA ASN A 69 -7.88 6.04 9.66
C ASN A 69 -8.62 4.85 9.05
N THR A 70 -9.87 5.05 8.63
CA THR A 70 -10.66 4.03 7.94
C THR A 70 -10.07 3.70 6.58
N LEU A 71 -9.64 4.70 5.79
CA LEU A 71 -8.99 4.49 4.50
C LEU A 71 -7.69 3.69 4.63
N VAL A 72 -6.86 4.02 5.62
CA VAL A 72 -5.64 3.26 5.92
C VAL A 72 -5.99 1.82 6.33
N GLY A 73 -7.04 1.62 7.14
CA GLY A 73 -7.51 0.28 7.50
C GLY A 73 -7.95 -0.54 6.29
N ILE A 74 -8.66 0.07 5.33
CA ILE A 74 -9.04 -0.56 4.07
C ILE A 74 -7.81 -0.92 3.23
N GLU A 75 -6.81 -0.03 3.15
CA GLU A 75 -5.57 -0.29 2.41
C GLU A 75 -4.84 -1.55 2.93
N VAL A 76 -4.73 -1.70 4.25
CA VAL A 76 -4.12 -2.90 4.87
C VAL A 76 -4.90 -4.17 4.50
N ILE A 77 -6.23 -4.10 4.45
CA ILE A 77 -7.07 -5.24 4.02
C ILE A 77 -6.84 -5.56 2.53
N CYS A 78 -6.73 -4.55 1.66
CA CYS A 78 -6.42 -4.76 0.25
C CYS A 78 -5.08 -5.49 0.05
N TRP A 79 -4.07 -5.21 0.87
CA TRP A 79 -2.79 -5.94 0.84
C TRP A 79 -2.94 -7.44 1.13
N PHE A 80 -3.88 -7.84 1.98
CA PHE A 80 -4.20 -9.26 2.18
C PHE A 80 -4.70 -9.92 0.90
N PHE A 81 -5.62 -9.26 0.16
CA PHE A 81 -6.11 -9.77 -1.12
C PHE A 81 -5.03 -9.82 -2.20
N VAL A 82 -4.09 -8.87 -2.22
CA VAL A 82 -2.91 -8.94 -3.10
C VAL A 82 -2.08 -10.18 -2.80
N GLY A 83 -1.84 -10.48 -1.51
CA GLY A 83 -1.18 -11.71 -1.08
C GLY A 83 -1.91 -12.98 -1.51
N GLU A 84 -3.25 -12.99 -1.38
CA GLU A 84 -4.10 -14.08 -1.86
C GLU A 84 -3.97 -14.28 -3.39
N CYS A 85 -4.02 -13.20 -4.19
CA CYS A 85 -3.81 -13.27 -5.64
C CYS A 85 -2.43 -13.86 -6.01
N ILE A 86 -1.37 -13.48 -5.27
CA ILE A 86 -0.03 -14.06 -5.44
C ILE A 86 -0.04 -15.56 -5.07
N GLY A 87 -0.71 -15.93 -3.97
CA GLY A 87 -0.83 -17.32 -3.51
C GLY A 87 -1.57 -18.22 -4.49
N LYS A 88 -2.67 -17.74 -5.11
CA LYS A 88 -3.41 -18.46 -6.15
C LYS A 88 -2.70 -18.50 -7.50
N ARG A 89 -1.75 -17.58 -7.73
CA ARG A 89 -1.12 -17.32 -9.04
C ARG A 89 -2.12 -17.00 -10.15
N HIS A 90 -3.28 -16.48 -9.78
CA HIS A 90 -4.34 -16.14 -10.71
C HIS A 90 -5.08 -14.90 -10.23
N ILE A 91 -5.40 -14.01 -11.18
CA ILE A 91 -6.02 -12.71 -10.87
C ILE A 91 -7.53 -12.87 -10.65
N ILE A 92 -8.16 -13.88 -11.26
CA ILE A 92 -9.62 -14.04 -11.28
C ILE A 92 -10.03 -15.44 -10.81
N GLY A 93 -10.33 -15.60 -9.52
CA GLY A 93 -10.77 -16.89 -8.97
C GLY A 93 -9.68 -17.96 -8.96
N TYR A 94 -10.00 -19.12 -8.39
CA TYR A 94 -9.12 -20.28 -8.41
C TYR A 94 -9.22 -20.99 -9.75
N LYS A 95 -8.09 -21.45 -10.27
CA LYS A 95 -8.05 -22.37 -11.41
C LYS A 95 -8.49 -23.75 -10.90
N VAL A 96 -9.79 -24.03 -11.03
CA VAL A 96 -10.38 -25.36 -10.79
C VAL A 96 -10.17 -26.26 -12.00
#